data_AF-A0A962UJE6-F1
#
_entry.id   AF-A0A962UJE6-F1
#
_cell.length_a   1.000
_cell.length_b   1.000
_cell.length_c   1.000
_cell.angle_alpha   90.00
_cell.angle_beta   90.00
_cell.angle_gamma   90.00
#
_symmetry.space_group_name_H-M   'P 1'
#
loop_
_entity.id
_entity.type
_entity.pdbx_description
1 polymer ?
#
loop_
_entity_poly.entity_id
_entity_poly.type
_entity_poly.pdbx_seq_one_letter_code
_entity_poly.pdbx_strand_id
1 'polypeptide(L)'
;MGDTLISVLRQLRSGYPQRPGHFPQSIVLCGVRDVRDYRIHSSREKAIITGGSAFNIKAESLRLGNFNRTEMETLYRVHTEETGQIFTSEALERLWALSGGQPWLVNALGYETCFRMKAGRDRQQPITADLVDTAKENLILRRDTHLDQLADKLQEERVRRVIEPLLAGNDLAVEFRPDDVAYTQDLGLIRQQVNGRIQIANCIYQEVIPRELAWNIQSGMSQQTQ
;
A
#
# COMPACT_ATOMS: atom_id res chain seq x y z
N MET A 1 14.66 6.68 10.23
CA MET A 1 15.33 7.58 9.26
C MET A 1 16.44 8.32 10.00
N GLY A 2 17.69 8.22 9.52
CA GLY A 2 18.88 8.71 10.24
C GLY A 2 19.52 9.95 9.62
N ASP A 3 20.76 10.23 10.04
CA ASP A 3 21.55 11.41 9.67
C ASP A 3 21.74 11.61 8.15
N THR A 4 21.66 10.55 7.36
CA THR A 4 21.75 10.62 5.89
C THR A 4 20.62 11.45 5.27
N LEU A 5 19.37 11.24 5.72
CA LEU A 5 18.23 12.02 5.22
C LEU A 5 18.36 13.50 5.62
N ILE A 6 18.83 13.76 6.84
CA ILE A 6 19.14 15.12 7.31
C ILE A 6 20.17 15.79 6.40
N SER A 7 21.25 15.08 6.08
CA SER A 7 22.31 15.60 5.20
C SER A 7 21.77 15.99 3.84
N VAL A 8 20.98 15.11 3.20
CA VAL A 8 20.36 15.39 1.90
C VAL A 8 19.45 16.62 1.99
N LEU A 9 18.55 16.68 2.98
CA LEU A 9 17.63 17.82 3.14
C LEU A 9 18.39 19.13 3.39
N ARG A 10 19.47 19.12 4.18
CA ARG A 10 20.31 20.31 4.39
C ARG A 10 20.95 20.79 3.08
N GLN A 11 21.45 19.87 2.25
CA GLN A 11 22.02 20.20 0.94
C GLN A 11 20.97 20.80 -0.02
N LEU A 12 19.75 20.25 -0.01
CA LEU A 12 18.63 20.80 -0.80
C LEU A 12 18.29 22.24 -0.40
N ARG A 13 18.32 22.54 0.89
CA ARG A 13 18.12 23.90 1.40
C ARG A 13 19.26 24.84 1.01
N SER A 14 20.51 24.41 1.18
CA SER A 14 21.67 25.27 0.90
C SER A 14 21.85 25.57 -0.59
N GLY A 15 21.44 24.65 -1.47
CA GLY A 15 21.52 24.83 -2.92
C GLY A 15 20.40 25.70 -3.52
N TYR A 16 19.34 26.00 -2.76
CA TYR A 16 18.18 26.77 -3.25
C TYR A 16 18.53 28.09 -3.98
N PRO A 17 19.49 28.92 -3.50
CA PRO A 17 19.86 30.18 -4.16
C PRO A 17 20.63 30.01 -5.47
N GLN A 18 21.14 28.80 -5.76
CA GLN A 18 21.95 28.52 -6.95
C GLN A 18 21.09 28.08 -8.16
N ARG A 19 19.76 28.11 -8.02
CA ARG A 19 18.81 27.80 -9.09
C ARG A 19 18.68 28.98 -10.08
N PRO A 20 18.42 28.71 -11.36
CA PRO A 20 18.35 27.39 -11.99
C PRO A 20 19.70 26.87 -12.51
N GLY A 21 20.77 27.68 -12.48
CA GLY A 21 22.01 27.40 -13.21
C GLY A 21 22.89 26.28 -12.64
N HIS A 22 22.94 26.14 -11.32
CA HIS A 22 23.82 25.18 -10.64
C HIS A 22 23.08 24.30 -9.61
N PHE A 23 21.74 24.33 -9.61
CA PHE A 23 20.93 23.53 -8.71
C PHE A 23 19.57 23.19 -9.32
N PRO A 24 18.96 22.02 -9.01
CA PRO A 24 17.69 21.60 -9.61
C PRO A 24 16.57 22.63 -9.43
N GLN A 25 15.85 22.95 -10.51
CA GLN A 25 14.75 23.91 -10.47
C GLN A 25 13.58 23.42 -9.60
N SER A 26 13.27 22.12 -9.69
CA SER A 26 12.21 21.44 -8.93
C SER A 26 12.70 20.07 -8.48
N ILE A 27 12.25 19.63 -7.30
CA ILE A 27 12.58 18.32 -6.72
C ILE A 27 11.29 17.70 -6.19
N VAL A 28 11.06 16.44 -6.53
CA VAL A 28 9.97 15.63 -5.96
C VAL A 28 10.59 14.58 -5.05
N LEU A 29 10.21 14.61 -3.77
CA LEU A 29 10.56 13.56 -2.82
C LEU A 29 9.39 12.58 -2.75
N CYS A 30 9.57 11.38 -3.29
CA CYS A 30 8.56 10.33 -3.31
C CYS A 30 8.85 9.30 -2.22
N GLY A 31 7.83 8.96 -1.43
CA GLY A 31 7.93 7.96 -0.37
C GLY A 31 6.56 7.60 0.18
N VAL A 32 6.52 6.60 1.05
CA VAL A 32 5.29 6.11 1.71
C VAL A 32 4.71 7.15 2.67
N ARG A 33 5.52 8.13 3.08
CA ARG A 33 5.14 9.19 4.02
C ARG A 33 5.63 10.54 3.56
N ASP A 34 4.90 11.56 4.01
CA ASP A 34 5.35 12.93 3.92
C ASP A 34 6.67 13.10 4.68
N VAL A 35 7.60 13.86 4.11
CA VAL A 35 8.87 14.17 4.76
C VAL A 35 8.68 14.85 6.13
N ARG A 36 7.56 15.56 6.33
CA ARG A 36 7.20 16.22 7.59
C ARG A 36 6.88 15.23 8.71
N ASP A 37 6.36 14.06 8.35
CA ASP A 37 5.91 13.03 9.29
C ASP A 37 7.05 12.11 9.73
N TYR A 38 8.22 12.23 9.09
CA TYR A 38 9.42 11.57 9.62
C TYR A 38 9.86 12.26 10.91
N ARG A 39 9.80 11.49 12.01
CA ARG A 39 10.56 11.80 13.22
C ARG A 39 12.01 11.43 12.95
N ILE A 40 12.85 12.42 12.71
CA ILE A 40 14.25 12.20 12.40
C ILE A 40 15.04 12.29 13.71
N HIS A 41 15.71 11.19 14.06
CA HIS A 41 16.58 11.11 15.22
C HIS A 41 17.99 11.46 14.77
N SER A 42 18.50 12.61 15.21
CA SER A 42 19.92 12.97 15.01
C SER A 42 20.77 12.24 16.04
N SER A 43 21.69 11.39 15.59
CA SER A 43 22.59 10.67 16.50
C SER A 43 23.57 11.64 17.20
N ARG A 44 23.89 12.76 16.53
CA ARG A 44 24.78 13.82 17.02
C ARG A 44 24.13 14.78 17.99
N GLU A 45 22.87 15.17 17.75
CA GLU A 45 22.21 16.23 18.53
C GLU A 45 21.32 15.67 19.66
N LYS A 46 21.15 14.34 19.77
CA LYS A 46 20.28 13.63 20.75
C LYS A 46 18.86 14.22 20.88
N ALA A 47 18.41 14.99 19.90
CA ALA A 47 17.13 15.67 19.88
C ALA A 47 16.25 15.08 18.76
N ILE A 48 14.95 14.99 19.04
CA ILE A 48 13.95 14.66 18.03
C ILE A 48 13.75 15.90 17.18
N ILE A 49 14.28 15.90 15.97
CA ILE A 49 13.98 16.95 15.00
C ILE A 49 12.62 16.60 14.38
N THR A 50 11.57 17.31 14.78
CA THR A 50 10.26 17.21 14.12
C THR A 50 10.36 17.87 12.75
N GLY A 51 10.09 17.10 11.68
CA GLY A 51 10.41 17.43 10.29
C GLY A 51 9.72 18.70 9.74
N GLY A 52 8.68 19.21 10.40
CA GLY A 52 7.94 20.38 9.95
C GLY A 52 8.73 21.70 9.99
N SER A 53 9.55 21.93 11.02
CA SER A 53 10.16 23.25 11.26
C SER A 53 11.62 23.37 10.80
N ALA A 54 12.36 22.26 10.78
CA ALA A 54 13.81 22.31 10.58
C ALA A 54 14.26 22.68 9.16
N PHE A 55 13.39 22.55 8.15
CA PHE A 55 13.82 22.63 6.76
C PHE A 55 13.04 23.62 5.88
N ASN A 56 11.73 23.79 6.02
CA ASN A 56 10.92 24.70 5.15
C ASN A 56 11.25 24.59 3.63
N ILE A 57 11.62 23.41 3.12
CA ILE A 57 12.02 23.19 1.72
C ILE A 57 10.81 22.87 0.82
N LYS A 58 9.62 22.74 1.40
CA LYS A 58 8.47 22.11 0.75
C LYS A 58 7.43 23.14 0.30
N ALA A 59 7.14 23.15 -1.00
CA ALA A 59 6.06 23.95 -1.58
C ALA A 59 4.68 23.27 -1.44
N GLU A 60 4.57 21.98 -1.76
CA GLU A 60 3.29 21.24 -1.76
C GLU A 60 3.47 19.78 -1.34
N SER A 61 2.43 19.17 -0.75
CA SER A 61 2.34 17.73 -0.52
C SER A 61 1.31 17.13 -1.46
N LEU A 62 1.79 16.37 -2.44
CA LEU A 62 0.91 15.64 -3.35
C LEU A 62 0.76 14.21 -2.84
N ARG A 63 -0.48 13.76 -2.64
CA ARG A 63 -0.79 12.38 -2.30
C ARG A 63 -1.36 11.69 -3.51
N LEU A 64 -0.67 10.67 -4.01
CA LEU A 64 -1.24 9.72 -4.95
C LEU A 64 -2.10 8.73 -4.16
N GLY A 65 -3.41 8.83 -4.33
CA GLY A 65 -4.38 7.96 -3.67
C GLY A 65 -4.51 6.60 -4.36
N ASN A 66 -5.32 5.75 -3.75
CA ASN A 66 -5.86 4.59 -4.44
C ASN A 66 -6.78 5.06 -5.58
N PHE A 67 -6.94 4.21 -6.59
CA PHE A 67 -7.97 4.39 -7.59
C PHE A 67 -9.34 4.45 -6.92
N ASN A 68 -10.17 5.39 -7.35
CA ASN A 68 -11.61 5.25 -7.16
C ASN A 68 -12.16 4.21 -8.15
N ARG A 69 -13.43 3.83 -7.95
CA ARG A 69 -14.06 2.79 -8.78
C ARG A 69 -14.06 3.15 -10.27
N THR A 70 -14.39 4.39 -10.60
CA THR A 70 -14.42 4.88 -11.99
C THR A 70 -13.03 4.91 -12.64
N GLU A 71 -11.98 5.25 -11.89
CA GLU A 71 -10.60 5.22 -12.39
C GLU A 71 -10.13 3.78 -12.64
N MET A 72 -10.45 2.84 -11.75
CA MET A 72 -10.16 1.42 -11.95
C MET A 72 -10.87 0.87 -13.18
N GLU A 73 -12.17 1.14 -13.32
CA GLU A 73 -12.95 0.74 -14.50
C GLU A 73 -12.42 1.40 -15.79
N THR A 74 -11.97 2.65 -15.71
CA THR A 74 -11.34 3.35 -16.84
C THR A 74 -10.03 2.70 -17.24
N LEU A 75 -9.19 2.30 -16.28
CA LEU A 75 -7.96 1.57 -16.55
C LEU A 75 -8.23 0.25 -17.27
N TYR A 76 -9.21 -0.55 -16.82
CA TYR A 76 -9.55 -1.80 -17.50
C TYR A 76 -10.25 -1.60 -18.84
N ARG A 77 -10.98 -0.49 -19.02
CA ARG A 77 -11.58 -0.14 -20.31
C ARG A 77 -10.52 0.08 -21.39
N VAL A 78 -9.34 0.61 -21.06
CA VAL A 78 -8.22 0.72 -22.02
C VAL A 78 -7.89 -0.65 -22.63
N HIS A 79 -7.84 -1.71 -21.83
CA HIS A 79 -7.61 -3.07 -22.32
C HIS A 79 -8.71 -3.53 -23.30
N THR A 80 -9.97 -3.22 -22.98
CA THR A 80 -11.10 -3.54 -23.87
C THR A 80 -11.02 -2.77 -25.19
N GLU A 81 -10.68 -1.49 -25.15
CA GLU A 81 -10.52 -0.65 -26.34
C GLU A 81 -9.36 -1.13 -27.24
N GLU A 82 -8.23 -1.52 -26.65
CA GLU A 82 -7.04 -1.96 -27.39
C GLU A 82 -7.16 -3.39 -27.94
N THR A 83 -7.87 -4.29 -27.24
CA THR A 83 -7.87 -5.73 -27.57
C THR A 83 -9.20 -6.28 -28.05
N GLY A 84 -10.29 -5.54 -27.87
CA GLY A 84 -11.66 -6.00 -28.09
C GLY A 84 -12.18 -6.96 -27.00
N GLN A 85 -11.34 -7.35 -26.04
CA GLN A 85 -11.74 -8.26 -24.97
C GLN A 85 -12.45 -7.49 -23.84
N ILE A 86 -13.72 -7.77 -23.65
CA ILE A 86 -14.55 -7.12 -22.64
C ILE A 86 -14.34 -7.74 -21.25
N PHE A 87 -14.55 -6.94 -20.21
CA PHE A 87 -14.79 -7.42 -18.86
C PHE A 87 -16.30 -7.48 -18.61
N THR A 88 -16.78 -8.54 -17.94
CA THR A 88 -18.17 -8.55 -17.48
C THR A 88 -18.34 -7.59 -16.29
N SER A 89 -19.57 -7.15 -16.05
CA SER A 89 -19.89 -6.28 -14.91
C SER A 89 -19.50 -6.92 -13.58
N GLU A 90 -19.73 -8.23 -13.44
CA GLU A 90 -19.37 -9.01 -12.26
C GLU A 90 -17.85 -9.10 -12.08
N ALA A 91 -17.09 -9.18 -13.18
CA ALA A 91 -15.63 -9.15 -13.11
C ALA A 91 -15.12 -7.82 -12.57
N LEU A 92 -15.66 -6.69 -13.03
CA LEU A 92 -15.31 -5.35 -12.53
C LEU A 92 -15.70 -5.17 -11.06
N GLU A 93 -16.88 -5.64 -10.65
CA GLU A 93 -17.29 -5.66 -9.24
C GLU A 93 -16.34 -6.48 -8.38
N ARG A 94 -15.95 -7.66 -8.87
CA ARG A 94 -15.01 -8.54 -8.17
C ARG A 94 -13.64 -7.90 -8.05
N LEU A 95 -13.11 -7.30 -9.12
CA LEU A 95 -11.84 -6.57 -9.11
C LEU A 95 -11.84 -5.42 -8.09
N TRP A 96 -12.96 -4.69 -7.98
CA TRP A 96 -13.11 -3.64 -6.99
C TRP A 96 -13.11 -4.18 -5.55
N ALA A 97 -13.87 -5.24 -5.28
CA ALA A 97 -13.94 -5.87 -3.96
C ALA A 97 -12.56 -6.41 -3.52
N LEU A 98 -11.86 -7.09 -4.43
CA LEU A 98 -10.56 -7.70 -4.17
C LEU A 98 -9.44 -6.68 -3.96
N SER A 99 -9.41 -5.61 -4.76
CA SER A 99 -8.30 -4.64 -4.75
C SER A 99 -8.57 -3.44 -3.84
N GLY A 100 -9.83 -3.04 -3.68
CA GLY A 100 -10.18 -1.79 -3.02
C GLY A 100 -9.61 -0.54 -3.70
N GLY A 101 -9.27 -0.63 -5.00
CA GLY A 101 -8.61 0.44 -5.74
C GLY A 101 -7.11 0.58 -5.46
N GLN A 102 -6.51 -0.32 -4.67
CA GLN A 102 -5.08 -0.25 -4.39
C GLN A 102 -4.27 -0.46 -5.68
N PRO A 103 -3.40 0.50 -6.08
CA PRO A 103 -2.80 0.50 -7.41
C PRO A 103 -2.06 -0.78 -7.76
N TRP A 104 -1.29 -1.34 -6.82
CA TRP A 104 -0.58 -2.60 -7.05
C TRP A 104 -1.55 -3.76 -7.28
N LEU A 105 -2.58 -3.94 -6.43
CA LEU A 105 -3.55 -5.03 -6.58
C LEU A 105 -4.37 -4.91 -7.86
N VAL A 106 -4.82 -3.71 -8.20
CA VAL A 106 -5.54 -3.45 -9.47
C VAL A 106 -4.70 -3.90 -10.67
N ASN A 107 -3.43 -3.47 -10.72
CA ASN A 107 -2.55 -3.82 -11.83
C ASN A 107 -2.17 -5.31 -11.81
N ALA A 108 -1.89 -5.90 -10.65
CA ALA A 108 -1.51 -7.29 -10.52
C ALA A 108 -2.64 -8.24 -10.95
N LEU A 109 -3.88 -7.97 -10.53
CA LEU A 109 -5.07 -8.74 -10.95
C LEU A 109 -5.32 -8.58 -12.45
N GLY A 110 -5.22 -7.36 -12.99
CA GLY A 110 -5.35 -7.12 -14.42
C GLY A 110 -4.29 -7.85 -15.25
N TYR A 111 -3.03 -7.77 -14.81
CA TYR A 111 -1.93 -8.46 -15.48
C TYR A 111 -2.09 -9.98 -15.45
N GLU A 112 -2.45 -10.53 -14.29
CA GLU A 112 -2.66 -11.95 -14.11
C GLU A 112 -3.79 -12.47 -15.00
N THR A 113 -4.96 -11.83 -14.93
CA THR A 113 -6.14 -12.19 -15.71
C THR A 113 -5.90 -12.07 -17.21
N CYS A 114 -5.37 -10.93 -17.68
CA CYS A 114 -5.38 -10.60 -19.11
C CYS A 114 -4.14 -11.08 -19.87
N PHE A 115 -3.01 -11.30 -19.20
CA PHE A 115 -1.74 -11.57 -19.89
C PHE A 115 -1.08 -12.85 -19.39
N ARG A 116 -1.12 -13.13 -18.10
CA ARG A 116 -0.38 -14.25 -17.53
C ARG A 116 -1.15 -15.57 -17.63
N MET A 117 -2.42 -15.60 -17.25
CA MET A 117 -3.26 -16.78 -17.32
C MET A 117 -3.60 -17.15 -18.76
N LYS A 118 -3.42 -18.42 -19.14
CA LYS A 118 -3.72 -18.88 -20.50
C LYS A 118 -5.17 -18.61 -20.91
N ALA A 119 -6.12 -18.84 -20.01
CA ALA A 119 -7.54 -18.65 -20.27
C ALA A 119 -7.91 -17.20 -20.62
N GLY A 120 -7.27 -16.20 -20.01
CA GLY A 120 -7.55 -14.79 -20.34
C GLY A 120 -6.78 -14.22 -21.52
N ARG A 121 -5.88 -15.01 -22.14
CA ARG A 121 -5.21 -14.61 -23.40
C ARG A 121 -6.10 -14.77 -24.63
N ASP A 122 -7.16 -15.56 -24.54
CA ASP A 122 -8.15 -15.66 -25.62
C ASP A 122 -9.06 -14.42 -25.61
N ARG A 123 -8.79 -13.50 -26.53
CA ARG A 123 -9.52 -12.21 -26.63
C ARG A 123 -10.96 -12.36 -27.09
N GLN A 124 -11.35 -13.53 -27.62
CA GLN A 124 -12.74 -13.79 -28.00
C GLN A 124 -13.62 -14.11 -26.79
N GLN A 125 -13.01 -14.51 -25.67
CA GLN A 125 -13.72 -14.80 -24.43
C GLN A 125 -13.68 -13.59 -23.47
N PRO A 126 -14.82 -13.22 -22.87
CA PRO A 126 -14.85 -12.13 -21.90
C PRO A 126 -14.06 -12.49 -20.64
N ILE A 127 -13.50 -11.48 -19.97
CA ILE A 127 -12.93 -11.64 -18.63
C ILE A 127 -14.09 -11.71 -17.63
N THR A 128 -14.26 -12.86 -16.97
CA THR A 128 -15.34 -13.13 -16.02
C THR A 128 -14.88 -13.05 -14.56
N ALA A 129 -15.82 -12.98 -13.61
CA ALA A 129 -15.52 -13.01 -12.19
C ALA A 129 -14.75 -14.28 -11.76
N ASP A 130 -15.07 -15.44 -12.33
CA ASP A 130 -14.35 -16.70 -12.03
C ASP A 130 -12.88 -16.64 -12.46
N LEU A 131 -12.60 -15.98 -13.58
CA LEU A 131 -11.23 -15.79 -14.06
C LEU A 131 -10.46 -14.84 -13.14
N VAL A 132 -11.12 -13.79 -12.65
CA VAL A 132 -10.58 -12.88 -11.63
C VAL A 132 -10.29 -13.62 -10.32
N ASP A 133 -11.17 -14.53 -9.90
CA ASP A 133 -10.94 -15.33 -8.69
C ASP A 133 -9.78 -16.30 -8.84
N THR A 134 -9.66 -16.92 -9.99
CA THR A 134 -8.48 -17.75 -10.30
C THR A 134 -7.20 -16.91 -10.29
N ALA A 135 -7.24 -15.69 -10.81
CA ALA A 135 -6.10 -14.76 -10.74
C ALA A 135 -5.75 -14.39 -9.30
N LYS A 136 -6.74 -14.12 -8.46
CA LYS A 136 -6.56 -13.87 -7.03
C LYS A 136 -5.84 -15.02 -6.34
N GLU A 137 -6.30 -16.26 -6.53
CA GLU A 137 -5.65 -17.45 -5.95
C GLU A 137 -4.21 -17.60 -6.42
N ASN A 138 -3.96 -17.38 -7.72
CA ASN A 138 -2.61 -17.42 -8.27
C ASN A 138 -1.69 -16.36 -7.65
N LEU A 139 -2.16 -15.14 -7.40
CA LEU A 139 -1.37 -14.08 -6.74
C LEU A 139 -1.03 -14.48 -5.30
N ILE A 140 -1.99 -15.03 -4.55
CA ILE A 140 -1.80 -15.45 -3.16
C ILE A 140 -0.82 -16.63 -3.09
N LEU A 141 -1.01 -17.66 -3.92
CA LEU A 141 -0.17 -18.86 -3.93
C LEU A 141 1.28 -18.56 -4.29
N ARG A 142 1.52 -17.62 -5.22
CA ARG A 142 2.87 -17.25 -5.65
C ARG A 142 3.62 -16.40 -4.66
N ARG A 143 2.93 -15.84 -3.66
CA ARG A 143 3.50 -14.87 -2.72
C ARG A 143 4.26 -13.78 -3.47
N ASP A 144 3.58 -13.09 -4.38
CA ASP A 144 4.23 -12.00 -5.12
C ASP A 144 4.88 -11.02 -4.13
N THR A 145 6.05 -10.45 -4.48
CA THR A 145 6.95 -9.72 -3.56
C THR A 145 6.26 -8.67 -2.67
N HIS A 146 5.17 -8.06 -3.15
CA HIS A 146 4.37 -7.11 -2.36
C HIS A 146 3.64 -7.77 -1.18
N LEU A 147 3.10 -8.98 -1.37
CA LEU A 147 2.48 -9.78 -0.30
C LEU A 147 3.53 -10.34 0.66
N ASP A 148 4.75 -10.64 0.21
CA ASP A 148 5.85 -11.00 1.12
C ASP A 148 6.27 -9.81 2.00
N GLN A 149 6.42 -8.62 1.40
CA GLN A 149 6.76 -7.40 2.15
C GLN A 149 5.69 -7.00 3.18
N LEU A 150 4.44 -7.42 2.97
CA LEU A 150 3.37 -7.25 3.94
C LEU A 150 3.70 -7.98 5.26
N ALA A 151 4.26 -9.20 5.20
CA ALA A 151 4.56 -9.98 6.39
C ALA A 151 5.53 -9.26 7.33
N ASP A 152 6.57 -8.63 6.79
CA ASP A 152 7.52 -7.82 7.56
C ASP A 152 6.82 -6.63 8.25
N LYS A 153 5.88 -5.98 7.55
CA LYS A 153 5.11 -4.86 8.12
C LYS A 153 4.13 -5.29 9.19
N LEU A 154 3.57 -6.49 9.08
CA LEU A 154 2.69 -7.07 10.10
C LEU A 154 3.44 -7.40 11.39
N GLN A 155 4.77 -7.52 11.39
CA GLN A 155 5.57 -7.71 12.62
C GLN A 155 5.78 -6.42 13.41
N GLU A 156 5.56 -5.24 12.81
CA GLU A 156 5.73 -3.98 13.51
C GLU A 156 4.65 -3.81 14.60
N GLU A 157 5.08 -3.66 15.86
CA GLU A 157 4.19 -3.51 17.04
C GLU A 157 3.04 -2.52 16.84
N ARG A 158 3.33 -1.38 16.20
CA ARG A 158 2.33 -0.35 15.91
C ARG A 158 1.27 -0.79 14.90
N VAL A 159 1.63 -1.65 13.95
CA VAL A 159 0.72 -2.23 12.97
C VAL A 159 -0.11 -3.32 13.64
N ARG A 160 0.52 -4.18 14.44
CA ARG A 160 -0.17 -5.25 15.21
C ARG A 160 -1.26 -4.70 16.12
N ARG A 161 -0.99 -3.60 16.84
CA ARG A 161 -1.98 -2.91 17.68
C ARG A 161 -3.24 -2.47 16.95
N VAL A 162 -3.17 -2.29 15.63
CA VAL A 162 -4.33 -1.93 14.81
C VAL A 162 -4.94 -3.17 14.17
N ILE A 163 -4.12 -4.05 13.59
CA ILE A 163 -4.60 -5.20 12.83
C ILE A 163 -5.20 -6.30 13.72
N GLU A 164 -4.59 -6.62 14.86
CA GLU A 164 -5.07 -7.71 15.73
C GLU A 164 -6.49 -7.46 16.27
N PRO A 165 -6.84 -6.27 16.79
CA PRO A 165 -8.22 -5.98 17.19
C PRO A 165 -9.24 -6.08 16.06
N LEU A 166 -8.85 -5.67 14.84
CA LEU A 166 -9.71 -5.76 13.65
C LEU A 166 -10.01 -7.22 13.29
N LEU A 167 -9.02 -8.10 13.39
CA LEU A 167 -9.18 -9.54 13.16
C LEU A 167 -10.00 -10.23 14.23
N ALA A 168 -9.88 -9.78 15.48
CA ALA A 168 -10.67 -10.30 16.61
C ALA A 168 -12.13 -9.83 16.61
N GLY A 169 -12.51 -8.90 15.73
CA GLY A 169 -13.84 -8.27 15.73
C GLY A 169 -14.07 -7.33 16.92
N ASN A 170 -12.99 -6.84 17.54
CA ASN A 170 -13.02 -5.94 18.70
C ASN A 170 -12.86 -4.46 18.30
N ASP A 171 -13.13 -4.11 17.05
CA ASP A 171 -12.90 -2.79 16.45
C ASP A 171 -13.70 -1.66 17.10
N LEU A 172 -14.84 -1.98 17.72
CA LEU A 172 -15.70 -1.04 18.44
C LEU A 172 -15.34 -0.83 19.91
N ALA A 173 -14.52 -1.72 20.49
CA ALA A 173 -14.19 -1.73 21.92
C ALA A 173 -12.78 -1.20 22.23
N VAL A 174 -11.96 -0.96 21.20
CA VAL A 174 -10.56 -0.57 21.33
C VAL A 174 -10.36 0.89 20.96
N GLU A 175 -9.79 1.66 21.88
CA GLU A 175 -9.33 3.02 21.60
C GLU A 175 -8.01 2.95 20.84
N PHE A 176 -8.07 3.10 19.51
CA PHE A 176 -6.86 3.08 18.68
C PHE A 176 -6.07 4.38 18.83
N ARG A 177 -4.74 4.25 18.87
CA ARG A 177 -3.84 5.42 18.83
C ARG A 177 -3.92 6.07 17.44
N PRO A 178 -4.22 7.39 17.33
CA PRO A 178 -4.35 8.05 16.03
C PRO A 178 -3.12 7.90 15.13
N ASP A 179 -1.91 7.97 15.69
CA ASP A 179 -0.65 7.82 14.94
C ASP A 179 -0.45 6.41 14.38
N ASP A 180 -0.94 5.38 15.07
CA ASP A 180 -0.82 3.98 14.63
C ASP A 180 -1.86 3.69 13.54
N VAL A 181 -3.08 4.22 13.67
CA VAL A 181 -4.10 4.18 12.62
C VAL A 181 -3.61 4.89 11.35
N ALA A 182 -3.13 6.13 11.48
CA ALA A 182 -2.63 6.90 10.34
C ALA A 182 -1.51 6.15 9.63
N TYR A 183 -0.57 5.54 10.36
CA TYR A 183 0.47 4.72 9.74
C TYR A 183 -0.03 3.49 9.03
N THR A 184 -0.93 2.76 9.66
CA THR A 184 -1.46 1.52 9.09
C THR A 184 -2.29 1.84 7.83
N GLN A 185 -2.92 3.01 7.80
CA GLN A 185 -3.59 3.56 6.63
C GLN A 185 -2.61 4.03 5.54
N ASP A 186 -1.49 4.67 5.91
CA ASP A 186 -0.41 5.06 4.97
C ASP A 186 0.19 3.83 4.26
N LEU A 187 0.32 2.71 5.00
CA LEU A 187 0.75 1.43 4.44
C LEU A 187 -0.31 0.79 3.53
N GLY A 188 -1.52 1.34 3.48
CA GLY A 188 -2.64 0.82 2.68
C GLY A 188 -3.28 -0.45 3.25
N LEU A 189 -3.01 -0.80 4.52
CA LEU A 189 -3.51 -2.05 5.12
C LEU A 189 -4.93 -1.92 5.65
N ILE A 190 -5.34 -0.70 6.02
CA ILE A 190 -6.68 -0.39 6.50
C ILE A 190 -7.29 0.77 5.73
N ARG A 191 -8.62 0.87 5.79
CA ARG A 191 -9.38 2.05 5.39
C ARG A 191 -10.25 2.50 6.55
N GLN A 192 -10.32 3.81 6.74
CA GLN A 192 -11.23 4.45 7.68
C GLN A 192 -12.43 5.00 6.91
N GLN A 193 -13.64 4.61 7.31
CA GLN A 193 -14.89 5.11 6.76
C GLN A 193 -15.24 6.49 7.35
N VAL A 194 -16.18 7.19 6.71
CA VAL A 194 -16.63 8.54 7.13
C VAL A 194 -17.20 8.54 8.56
N ASN A 195 -17.80 7.43 9.00
CA ASN A 195 -18.30 7.23 10.35
C ASN A 195 -17.20 6.90 11.39
N GLY A 196 -15.93 6.94 10.98
CA GLY A 196 -14.78 6.62 11.83
C GLY A 196 -14.44 5.13 11.91
N ARG A 197 -15.29 4.24 11.36
CA ARG A 197 -15.06 2.79 11.40
C ARG A 197 -13.81 2.41 10.63
N ILE A 198 -12.95 1.59 11.23
CA ILE A 198 -11.73 1.08 10.63
C ILE A 198 -11.99 -0.35 10.14
N GLN A 199 -11.52 -0.66 8.93
CA GLN A 199 -11.61 -2.00 8.36
C GLN A 199 -10.35 -2.33 7.56
N ILE A 200 -10.04 -3.62 7.41
CA ILE A 200 -8.98 -4.08 6.52
C ILE A 200 -9.27 -3.57 5.10
N ALA A 201 -8.22 -3.12 4.42
CA ALA A 201 -8.36 -2.32 3.22
C ALA A 201 -9.08 -3.05 2.08
N ASN A 202 -8.93 -4.36 1.89
CA ASN A 202 -9.55 -5.06 0.77
C ASN A 202 -9.70 -6.56 1.06
N CYS A 203 -10.48 -7.27 0.22
CA CYS A 203 -10.74 -8.69 0.45
C CYS A 203 -9.50 -9.58 0.33
N ILE A 204 -8.51 -9.20 -0.50
CA ILE A 204 -7.24 -9.94 -0.58
C ILE A 204 -6.51 -9.86 0.77
N TYR A 205 -6.42 -8.68 1.37
CA TYR A 205 -5.79 -8.50 2.68
C TYR A 205 -6.57 -9.16 3.81
N GLN A 206 -7.90 -9.19 3.74
CA GLN A 206 -8.72 -9.95 4.70
C GLN A 206 -8.40 -11.45 4.68
N GLU A 207 -7.98 -11.99 3.54
CA GLU A 207 -7.61 -13.41 3.40
C GLU A 207 -6.13 -13.67 3.73
N VAL A 208 -5.23 -12.80 3.28
CA VAL A 208 -3.77 -12.99 3.40
C VAL A 208 -3.28 -12.68 4.81
N ILE A 209 -3.72 -11.59 5.43
CA ILE A 209 -3.20 -11.15 6.74
C ILE A 209 -3.36 -12.25 7.81
N PRO A 210 -4.54 -12.89 8.00
CA PRO A 210 -4.67 -13.97 8.99
C PRO A 210 -3.75 -15.15 8.73
N ARG A 211 -3.55 -15.52 7.45
CA ARG A 211 -2.69 -16.64 7.05
C ARG A 211 -1.22 -16.36 7.37
N GLU A 212 -0.75 -15.15 7.08
CA GLU A 212 0.62 -14.73 7.37
C GLU A 212 0.90 -14.67 8.88
N LEU A 213 -0.06 -14.17 9.68
CA LEU A 213 0.08 -14.17 11.14
C LEU A 213 0.13 -15.60 11.71
N ALA A 214 -0.73 -16.51 11.23
CA ALA A 214 -0.72 -17.91 11.65
C ALA A 214 0.58 -18.64 11.27
N TRP A 215 1.10 -18.41 10.06
CA TRP A 215 2.36 -18.99 9.59
C TRP A 215 3.55 -18.58 10.45
N ASN A 216 3.62 -17.30 10.83
CA ASN A 216 4.69 -16.79 11.69
C ASN A 216 4.67 -17.43 13.08
N ILE A 217 3.48 -17.66 13.65
CA ILE A 217 3.32 -18.37 14.93
C ILE A 217 3.83 -19.81 14.81
N GLN A 218 3.39 -20.56 13.77
CA GLN A 218 3.80 -21.96 13.57
C GLN A 218 5.31 -22.09 13.30
N SER A 219 5.89 -21.19 12.52
CA SER A 219 7.33 -21.19 12.21
C SER A 219 8.17 -20.83 13.44
N GLY A 220 7.72 -19.86 14.25
CA GLY A 220 8.38 -19.47 15.49
C GLY A 220 8.32 -20.55 16.58
N MET A 221 7.19 -21.25 16.71
CA MET A 221 7.07 -22.42 17.61
C MET A 221 7.99 -23.57 17.18
N SER A 222 8.16 -23.77 15.87
CA SER A 222 9.05 -24.80 15.33
C SER A 222 10.54 -24.51 15.62
N GLN A 223 10.93 -23.23 15.71
CA GLN A 223 12.30 -22.82 16.08
C GLN A 223 12.60 -22.93 17.58
N GLN A 224 11.59 -22.94 18.45
CA GLN A 224 11.77 -23.07 19.90
C GLN A 224 11.90 -24.52 20.40
N THR A 225 11.78 -25.51 19.52
CA THR A 225 11.80 -26.94 19.90
C THR A 225 13.18 -27.59 19.70
N GLN A 226 14.28 -26.87 19.93
CA GLN A 226 15.64 -27.42 19.96
C GLN A 226 16.40 -27.02 21.22
#